data_AF-A0A7V9EW14-F1
#
_entry.id   AF-A0A7V9EW14-F1
#
_cell.length_a   1.000
_cell.length_b   1.000
_cell.length_c   1.000
_cell.angle_alpha   90.00
_cell.angle_beta   90.00
_cell.angle_gamma   90.00
#
_symmetry.space_group_name_H-M   'P 1'
#
loop_
_entity.id
_entity.type
_entity.pdbx_description
1 polymer ?
#
loop_
_entity_poly.entity_id
_entity_poly.type
_entity_poly.pdbx_seq_one_letter_code
_entity_poly.pdbx_strand_id
1 'polypeptide(L)' 'GLDRVDAALADLESLRLERVPHRRMLRRCWELRDNVTVYDAAYVALAEHLGVTLVTADRRLTEAPGPRCEVELIA' A
#
# COMPACT_ATOMS: atom_id res chain seq x y z
N GLY A 1 -24.40 14.02 2.22
CA GLY A 1 -24.59 15.36 1.63
C GLY A 1 -23.32 15.75 0.91
N LEU A 2 -23.42 16.63 -0.09
CA LEU A 2 -22.26 17.14 -0.84
C LEU A 2 -21.16 17.66 0.10
N ASP A 3 -21.54 18.27 1.24
CA ASP A 3 -20.62 18.72 2.30
C ASP A 3 -19.66 17.64 2.84
N ARG A 4 -20.09 16.36 2.89
CA ARG A 4 -19.22 15.25 3.32
C ARG A 4 -18.22 14.83 2.25
N VAL A 5 -18.56 15.02 0.98
CA VAL A 5 -17.64 14.75 -0.14
C VAL A 5 -16.57 15.83 -0.18
N ASP A 6 -16.97 17.10 -0.07
CA ASP A 6 -16.04 18.23 -0.10
C ASP A 6 -15.05 18.18 1.08
N ALA A 7 -15.53 17.83 2.29
CA ALA A 7 -14.65 17.61 3.44
C ALA A 7 -13.65 16.47 3.20
N ALA A 8 -14.08 15.33 2.65
CA ALA A 8 -13.19 14.20 2.38
C ALA A 8 -12.14 14.52 1.32
N LEU A 9 -12.48 15.33 0.30
CA LEU A 9 -11.52 15.79 -0.70
C LEU A 9 -10.50 16.75 -0.09
N ALA A 10 -10.94 17.72 0.73
CA ALA A 10 -10.06 18.63 1.43
C ALA A 10 -9.09 17.88 2.37
N ASP A 11 -9.58 16.87 3.09
CA ASP A 11 -8.73 16.00 3.93
C ASP A 11 -7.68 15.29 3.09
N LEU A 12 -8.07 14.68 1.96
CA LEU A 12 -7.15 13.98 1.04
C LEU A 12 -6.08 14.92 0.48
N GLU A 13 -6.45 16.14 0.11
CA GLU A 13 -5.50 17.16 -0.38
C GLU A 13 -4.53 17.63 0.71
N SER A 14 -4.96 17.62 1.97
CA SER A 14 -4.13 18.03 3.11
C SER A 14 -3.14 16.95 3.57
N LEU A 15 -3.35 15.69 3.16
CA LEU A 15 -2.47 14.59 3.52
C LEU A 15 -1.06 14.81 2.95
N ARG A 16 -0.06 14.70 3.83
CA ARG A 16 1.35 14.74 3.45
C ARG A 16 1.75 13.42 2.80
N LEU A 17 1.38 13.24 1.55
CA LEU A 17 1.70 12.06 0.75
C LEU A 17 2.95 12.30 -0.09
N GLU A 18 3.91 11.38 0.00
CA GLU A 18 5.00 11.28 -0.96
C GLU A 18 4.62 10.32 -2.08
N ARG A 19 4.65 10.79 -3.33
CA ARG A 19 4.40 9.94 -4.50
C ARG A 19 5.69 9.27 -4.94
N VAL A 20 5.75 7.95 -4.81
CA VAL A 20 6.94 7.17 -5.20
C VAL A 20 6.75 6.52 -6.58
N PRO A 21 7.72 6.63 -7.52
CA PRO A 21 7.65 5.95 -8.81
C PRO A 21 7.72 4.43 -8.69
N HIS A 22 6.71 3.71 -9.18
CA HIS A 22 6.61 2.24 -9.08
C HIS A 22 7.63 1.46 -9.95
N ARG A 23 8.29 2.11 -10.92
CA ARG A 23 9.17 1.43 -11.89
C ARG A 23 10.30 0.64 -11.23
N ARG A 24 10.85 1.13 -10.13
CA ARG A 24 11.93 0.46 -9.37
C ARG A 24 11.44 -0.83 -8.68
N MET A 25 10.14 -0.95 -8.46
CA MET A 25 9.53 -2.08 -7.75
C MET A 25 9.00 -3.17 -8.68
N LEU A 26 8.94 -2.95 -10.00
CA LEU A 26 8.28 -3.85 -10.95
C LEU A 26 8.74 -5.31 -10.86
N ARG A 27 10.05 -5.55 -10.72
CA ARG A 27 10.59 -6.90 -10.55
C ARG A 27 10.03 -7.56 -9.29
N ARG A 28 10.00 -6.82 -8.18
CA ARG A 28 9.49 -7.34 -6.91
C ARG A 28 7.98 -7.55 -6.95
N CYS A 29 7.24 -6.64 -7.58
CA CYS A 29 5.81 -6.82 -7.81
C CYS A 29 5.53 -8.11 -8.61
N TRP A 30 6.35 -8.39 -9.62
CA TRP A 30 6.22 -9.61 -10.43
C TRP A 30 6.48 -10.89 -9.62
N GLU A 31 7.44 -10.86 -8.69
CA GLU A 31 7.71 -12.01 -7.80
C GLU A 31 6.54 -12.31 -6.86
N LEU A 32 5.77 -11.29 -6.47
CA LEU A 32 4.62 -11.43 -5.56
C LEU A 32 3.31 -11.86 -6.25
N ARG A 33 3.28 -11.91 -7.58
CA ARG A 33 2.06 -12.06 -8.39
C ARG A 33 1.21 -13.30 -8.09
N ASP A 34 1.83 -14.35 -7.54
CA ASP A 34 1.14 -15.60 -7.24
C ASP A 34 0.31 -15.51 -5.95
N ASN A 35 0.58 -14.52 -5.08
CA ASN A 35 -0.01 -14.40 -3.74
C ASN A 35 -0.66 -13.04 -3.44
N VAL A 36 -0.33 -12.01 -4.22
CA VAL A 36 -0.73 -10.62 -3.97
C VAL A 36 -1.20 -9.99 -5.28
N THR A 37 -2.27 -9.18 -5.24
CA THR A 37 -2.73 -8.47 -6.45
C THR A 37 -1.63 -7.52 -6.96
N VAL A 38 -1.61 -7.24 -8.27
CA VAL A 38 -0.60 -6.33 -8.86
C VAL A 38 -0.62 -4.94 -8.20
N TYR A 39 -1.79 -4.48 -7.74
CA TYR A 39 -1.93 -3.20 -7.03
C TYR A 39 -1.32 -3.26 -5.64
N ASP A 40 -1.65 -4.28 -4.84
CA ASP A 40 -1.11 -4.44 -3.48
C ASP A 40 0.39 -4.72 -3.49
N ALA A 41 0.88 -5.43 -4.52
CA ALA A 41 2.28 -5.75 -4.67
C ALA A 41 3.17 -4.50 -4.78
N ALA A 42 2.65 -3.39 -5.33
CA ALA A 42 3.36 -2.12 -5.37
C ALA A 42 3.55 -1.52 -3.96
N TYR A 43 2.54 -1.61 -3.09
CA TYR A 43 2.63 -1.15 -1.71
C TYR A 43 3.56 -2.04 -0.87
N VAL A 44 3.47 -3.36 -1.02
CA VAL A 44 4.39 -4.32 -0.37
C VAL A 44 5.83 -4.06 -0.81
N ALA A 45 6.08 -3.96 -2.12
CA ALA A 45 7.42 -3.74 -2.63
C ALA A 45 7.99 -2.36 -2.22
N LEU A 46 7.15 -1.34 -2.06
CA LEU A 46 7.58 -0.05 -1.51
C LEU A 46 8.00 -0.18 -0.05
N ALA A 47 7.16 -0.81 0.78
CA ALA A 47 7.44 -1.00 2.19
C ALA A 47 8.73 -1.82 2.42
N GLU A 48 8.92 -2.90 1.64
CA GLU A 48 10.17 -3.65 1.62
C GLU A 48 11.38 -2.79 1.20
N HIS A 49 11.22 -1.92 0.20
CA HIS A 49 12.30 -1.06 -0.28
C HIS A 49 12.72 0.00 0.76
N LEU A 50 11.75 0.53 1.51
CA LEU A 50 11.98 1.53 2.55
C LEU A 50 12.35 0.92 3.90
N GLY A 51 12.15 -0.39 4.10
CA GLY A 51 12.38 -1.06 5.37
C GLY A 51 11.38 -0.66 6.45
N VAL A 52 10.11 -0.45 6.09
CA VAL A 52 9.03 0.00 6.98
C VAL A 52 7.87 -0.98 7.00
N THR A 53 7.02 -0.88 8.02
CA THR A 53 5.77 -1.65 8.13
C THR A 53 4.73 -1.15 7.12
N LEU A 54 4.10 -2.08 6.40
CA LEU A 54 2.94 -1.77 5.56
C LEU A 54 1.66 -1.79 6.41
N VAL A 55 1.06 -0.63 6.60
CA VAL A 55 -0.23 -0.49 7.29
C VAL A 55 -1.36 -0.52 6.26
N THR A 56 -2.36 -1.39 6.45
CA THR A 56 -3.45 -1.62 5.48
C THR A 56 -4.79 -1.86 6.17
N ALA A 57 -5.90 -1.60 5.48
CA ALA A 57 -7.23 -2.02 5.91
C ALA A 57 -7.63 -3.41 5.36
N ASP A 58 -6.82 -3.98 4.46
CA ASP A 58 -7.06 -5.31 3.89
C ASP A 58 -6.43 -6.41 4.74
N ARG A 59 -7.26 -7.13 5.49
CA ARG A 59 -6.84 -8.26 6.31
C ARG A 59 -6.22 -9.41 5.50
N ARG A 60 -6.57 -9.59 4.24
CA ARG A 60 -5.97 -10.67 3.44
C ARG A 60 -4.48 -10.43 3.21
N LEU A 61 -4.08 -9.16 3.14
CA LEU A 61 -2.69 -8.81 2.91
C LEU A 61 -1.80 -9.07 4.13
N THR A 62 -2.37 -9.08 5.34
CA THR A 62 -1.62 -9.43 6.58
C THR A 62 -1.26 -10.91 6.65
N GLU A 63 -1.95 -11.75 5.88
CA GLU A 63 -1.75 -13.21 5.84
C GLU A 63 -1.10 -13.68 4.53
N ALA A 64 -0.84 -12.75 3.60
CA ALA A 64 -0.34 -13.10 2.27
C ALA A 64 1.09 -13.65 2.36
N PRO A 65 1.39 -14.80 1.71
CA PRO A 65 2.74 -15.32 1.66
C PRO A 65 3.62 -14.54 0.67
N GLY A 66 4.89 -14.31 1.05
CA GLY A 66 5.89 -13.68 0.17
C GLY A 66 6.34 -12.27 0.55
N PRO A 67 5.51 -11.36 1.09
CA PRO A 67 5.97 -10.10 1.67
C PRO A 67 7.10 -10.32 2.67
N ARG A 68 8.12 -9.45 2.60
CA ARG A 68 9.28 -9.48 3.50
C ARG A 68 9.26 -8.35 4.53
N CYS A 69 8.34 -7.40 4.39
CA CYS A 69 8.05 -6.38 5.38
C CYS A 69 6.96 -6.88 6.34
N GLU A 70 6.90 -6.29 7.53
CA GLU A 70 5.73 -6.46 8.40
C GLU A 70 4.50 -5.83 7.74
N VAL A 71 3.34 -6.46 7.93
CA VAL A 71 2.05 -5.95 7.46
C VAL A 71 1.10 -5.87 8.64
N GLU A 72 0.58 -4.68 8.92
CA GLU A 72 -0.29 -4.40 10.06
C GLU A 72 -1.67 -3.94 9.59
N LEU A 73 -2.73 -4.41 10.27
CA LEU A 73 -4.09 -3.99 10.00
C LEU A 73 -4.38 -2.66 10.73
N ILE A 74 -4.96 -1.68 10.02
CA ILE A 74 -5.52 -0.47 10.63
C ILE A 74 -6.66 -0.88 11.57
N ALA A 75 -6.57 -0.44 12.83
CA ALA A 75 -7.60 -0.62 13.87
C ALA A 75 -8.80 0.31 13.68
#